data_AF-A0A715BWR6-F1
#
_entry.id   AF-A0A715BWR6-F1
#
_cell.length_a   1.000
_cell.length_b   1.000
_cell.length_c   1.000
_cell.angle_alpha   90.00
_cell.angle_beta   90.00
_cell.angle_gamma   90.00
#
_symmetry.space_group_name_H-M   'P 1'
#
loop_
_entity.id
_entity.type
_entity.pdbx_description
1 polymer ?
#
loop_
_entity_poly.entity_id
_entity_poly.type
_entity_poly.pdbx_seq_one_letter_code
_entity_poly.pdbx_strand_id
1 'polypeptide(L)'
;VPSVPTIPQQPGPIEHEDQTGQPAPKVRHYDWNGAMQPLVSKMLQADGVTARSVLLVDSVNNRTNGSLNANEATETLRNALANNGKFTLVSVQQLAMAKQQLGLSPQDSLGTRSKAIGIARNVGAQYVLYSSASGNVNAPALQMQLMLVQTGEIIWSGKGAVQQQ
;
A
#
# COMPACT_ATOMS: atom_id res chain seq x y z
N VAL A 1 21.54 -67.96 -31.61
CA VAL A 1 21.23 -67.38 -30.29
C VAL A 1 21.86 -66.00 -30.22
N PRO A 2 21.09 -64.89 -30.21
CA PRO A 2 21.68 -63.56 -30.07
C PRO A 2 21.67 -63.12 -28.60
N SER A 3 22.85 -62.69 -28.14
CA SER A 3 23.11 -62.16 -26.80
C SER A 3 22.63 -60.71 -26.70
N VAL A 4 21.85 -60.38 -25.68
CA VAL A 4 21.42 -59.01 -25.38
C VAL A 4 22.54 -58.23 -24.66
N PRO A 5 22.81 -56.97 -25.02
CA PRO A 5 23.75 -56.12 -24.29
C PRO A 5 23.15 -55.63 -22.97
N THR A 6 23.97 -55.66 -21.91
CA THR A 6 23.64 -55.22 -20.55
C THR A 6 23.40 -53.70 -20.50
N ILE A 7 22.25 -53.30 -19.98
CA ILE A 7 21.88 -51.90 -19.73
C ILE A 7 22.65 -51.44 -18.47
N PRO A 8 23.32 -50.27 -18.47
CA PRO A 8 23.95 -49.74 -17.27
C PRO A 8 22.91 -49.42 -16.20
N GLN A 9 23.21 -49.81 -14.96
CA GLN A 9 22.37 -49.61 -13.78
C GLN A 9 22.12 -48.12 -13.58
N GLN A 10 20.83 -47.76 -13.53
CA GLN A 10 20.37 -46.43 -13.19
C GLN A 10 20.82 -46.11 -11.75
N PRO A 11 21.63 -45.06 -11.52
CA PRO A 11 21.91 -44.59 -10.17
C PRO A 11 20.58 -44.19 -9.51
N GLY A 12 20.48 -44.41 -8.20
CA GLY A 12 19.26 -44.38 -7.40
C GLY A 12 18.37 -43.14 -7.54
N PRO A 13 17.17 -43.15 -6.93
CA PRO A 13 16.27 -42.01 -6.95
C PRO A 13 17.05 -40.78 -6.48
N ILE A 14 17.02 -39.74 -7.31
CA ILE A 14 17.62 -38.46 -7.03
C ILE A 14 17.00 -38.01 -5.71
N GLU A 15 17.78 -37.98 -4.63
CA GLU A 15 17.47 -37.20 -3.43
C GLU A 15 17.52 -35.74 -3.89
N HIS A 16 16.44 -35.29 -4.52
CA HIS A 16 16.15 -33.88 -4.61
C HIS A 16 15.90 -33.45 -3.18
N GLU A 17 16.92 -32.84 -2.57
CA GLU A 17 16.71 -31.94 -1.44
C GLU A 17 15.49 -31.10 -1.78
N ASP A 18 14.47 -31.20 -0.94
CA ASP A 18 13.21 -30.51 -1.03
C ASP A 18 13.51 -29.00 -0.94
N GLN A 19 13.92 -28.41 -2.06
CA GLN A 19 14.03 -26.97 -2.25
C GLN A 19 12.62 -26.43 -2.46
N THR A 20 11.71 -26.70 -1.51
CA THR A 20 10.43 -26.00 -1.36
C THR A 20 10.62 -24.60 -0.74
N GLY A 21 11.81 -24.03 -0.83
CA GLY A 21 12.01 -22.59 -0.72
C GLY A 21 11.72 -21.93 -2.06
N GLN A 22 10.44 -21.75 -2.42
CA GLN A 22 10.11 -20.66 -3.35
C GLN A 22 10.88 -19.43 -2.85
N PRO A 23 11.79 -18.83 -3.65
CA PRO A 23 12.48 -17.64 -3.19
C PRO A 23 11.40 -16.62 -2.90
N ALA A 24 11.22 -16.30 -1.61
CA ALA A 24 10.26 -15.31 -1.18
C ALA A 24 10.41 -14.10 -2.11
N PRO A 25 9.33 -13.65 -2.77
CA PRO A 25 9.41 -12.64 -3.80
C PRO A 25 10.23 -11.49 -3.24
N LYS A 26 11.38 -11.20 -3.87
CA LYS A 26 12.31 -10.16 -3.41
C LYS A 26 11.50 -8.89 -3.16
N VAL A 27 11.19 -8.65 -1.89
CA VAL A 27 10.42 -7.49 -1.46
C VAL A 27 11.35 -6.34 -1.71
N ARG A 28 11.11 -5.61 -2.81
CA ARG A 28 11.83 -4.35 -3.04
C ARG A 28 11.45 -3.44 -1.89
N HIS A 29 12.43 -3.09 -1.08
CA HIS A 29 12.26 -2.14 -0.01
C HIS A 29 12.33 -0.75 -0.62
N TYR A 30 11.33 0.08 -0.33
CA TYR A 30 11.25 1.43 -0.87
C TYR A 30 11.31 2.42 0.26
N ASP A 31 11.97 3.55 0.03
CA ASP A 31 12.02 4.67 0.96
C ASP A 31 10.71 5.47 0.91
N TRP A 32 9.62 4.81 1.33
CA TRP A 32 8.32 5.45 1.47
C TRP A 32 8.39 6.59 2.47
N ASN A 33 9.21 6.44 3.52
CA ASN A 33 9.34 7.43 4.57
C ASN A 33 9.86 8.77 4.02
N GLY A 34 10.97 8.78 3.28
CA GLY A 34 11.55 9.98 2.68
C GLY A 34 10.65 10.62 1.62
N ALA A 35 9.84 9.83 0.91
CA ALA A 35 8.86 10.36 -0.03
C ALA A 35 7.63 10.98 0.67
N MET A 36 7.13 10.35 1.73
CA MET A 36 5.88 10.71 2.40
C MET A 36 6.05 11.78 3.47
N GLN A 37 7.16 11.82 4.19
CA GLN A 37 7.42 12.84 5.22
C GLN A 37 7.28 14.29 4.74
N PRO A 38 7.93 14.72 3.63
CA PRO A 38 7.79 16.09 3.15
C PRO A 38 6.38 16.38 2.65
N LEU A 39 5.69 15.36 2.14
CA LEU A 39 4.31 15.48 1.68
C LEU A 39 3.33 15.65 2.84
N VAL A 40 3.46 14.84 3.89
CA VAL A 40 2.67 14.98 5.13
C VAL A 40 2.94 16.33 5.77
N SER A 41 4.20 16.79 5.80
CA SER A 41 4.55 18.11 6.31
C SER A 41 3.86 19.23 5.52
N LYS A 42 3.85 19.16 4.19
CA LYS A 42 3.13 20.10 3.32
C LYS A 42 1.62 20.04 3.50
N MET A 43 1.06 18.84 3.69
CA MET A 43 -0.36 18.64 3.97
C MET A 43 -0.75 19.32 5.29
N LEU A 44 0.07 19.17 6.33
CA LEU A 44 -0.17 19.78 7.65
C LEU A 44 -0.04 21.30 7.65
N GLN A 45 0.64 21.87 6.66
CA GLN A 45 0.74 23.31 6.45
C GLN A 45 -0.33 23.84 5.51
N ALA A 46 -1.12 22.97 4.87
CA ALA A 46 -2.13 23.39 3.91
C ALA A 46 -3.33 24.03 4.62
N ASP A 47 -3.76 25.18 4.08
CA ASP A 47 -5.00 25.83 4.50
C ASP A 47 -6.20 24.87 4.31
N GLY A 48 -7.01 24.72 5.36
CA GLY A 48 -8.17 23.81 5.39
C GLY A 48 -7.90 22.46 6.06
N VAL A 49 -6.66 22.16 6.46
CA VAL A 49 -6.33 20.99 7.27
C VAL A 49 -6.43 21.30 8.75
N THR A 50 -7.48 20.77 9.38
CA THR A 50 -7.68 20.93 10.83
C THR A 50 -6.85 19.91 11.60
N ALA A 51 -6.00 20.38 12.51
CA ALA A 51 -5.29 19.51 13.42
C ALA A 51 -6.28 18.78 14.35
N ARG A 52 -5.93 17.55 14.76
CA ARG A 52 -6.73 16.64 15.59
C ARG A 52 -7.95 16.05 14.91
N SER A 53 -8.11 16.23 13.60
CA SER A 53 -9.15 15.56 12.82
C SER A 53 -8.82 14.09 12.58
N VAL A 54 -9.88 13.30 12.40
CA VAL A 54 -9.76 11.88 12.08
C VAL A 54 -9.46 11.73 10.59
N LEU A 55 -8.33 11.08 10.29
CA LEU A 55 -7.84 10.85 8.94
C LEU A 55 -7.92 9.36 8.60
N LEU A 56 -8.58 9.07 7.50
CA LEU A 56 -8.58 7.77 6.88
C LEU A 56 -7.47 7.70 5.84
N VAL A 57 -6.57 6.73 5.98
CA VAL A 57 -5.51 6.48 5.00
C VAL A 57 -5.94 5.32 4.10
N ASP A 58 -6.01 5.57 2.79
CA ASP A 58 -6.28 4.53 1.80
C ASP A 58 -5.07 3.61 1.60
N SER A 59 -5.34 2.40 1.12
CA SER A 59 -4.33 1.48 0.60
C SER A 59 -3.64 2.10 -0.62
N VAL A 60 -2.31 2.09 -0.64
CA VAL A 60 -1.54 2.64 -1.76
C VAL A 60 -1.88 1.88 -3.04
N ASN A 61 -2.46 2.55 -4.02
CA ASN A 61 -2.78 1.92 -5.29
C ASN A 61 -1.50 1.76 -6.12
N ASN A 62 -1.07 0.51 -6.38
CA ASN A 62 0.08 0.24 -7.23
C ASN A 62 -0.32 0.24 -8.72
N ARG A 63 0.10 1.29 -9.43
CA ARG A 63 -0.01 1.45 -10.89
C ARG A 63 1.37 1.56 -11.55
N THR A 64 2.40 1.01 -10.93
CA THR A 64 3.74 0.95 -11.53
C THR A 64 3.83 -0.21 -12.53
N ASN A 65 4.91 -0.26 -13.31
CA ASN A 65 5.22 -1.37 -14.22
C ASN A 65 5.73 -2.64 -13.49
N GLY A 66 5.52 -2.77 -12.18
CA GLY A 66 5.96 -3.91 -11.39
C GLY A 66 5.13 -4.14 -10.14
N SER A 67 5.52 -5.15 -9.35
CA SER A 67 4.89 -5.49 -8.09
C SER A 67 5.53 -4.69 -6.95
N LEU A 68 4.68 -4.04 -6.16
CA LEU A 68 5.08 -3.16 -5.08
C LEU A 68 4.17 -3.42 -3.88
N ASN A 69 4.75 -3.47 -2.69
CA ASN A 69 4.02 -3.79 -1.46
C ASN A 69 3.22 -2.57 -1.00
N ALA A 70 1.98 -2.47 -1.50
CA ALA A 70 1.03 -1.44 -1.09
C ALA A 70 0.79 -1.43 0.42
N ASN A 71 0.78 -2.59 1.07
CA ASN A 71 0.64 -2.71 2.52
C ASN A 71 1.78 -2.02 3.27
N GLU A 72 3.03 -2.30 2.90
CA GLU A 72 4.21 -1.68 3.51
C GLU A 72 4.21 -0.16 3.30
N ALA A 73 3.83 0.28 2.08
CA ALA A 73 3.70 1.68 1.75
C ALA A 73 2.63 2.38 2.62
N THR A 74 1.45 1.76 2.77
CA THR A 74 0.36 2.26 3.61
C THR A 74 0.74 2.28 5.09
N GLU A 75 1.40 1.23 5.59
CA GLU A 75 1.92 1.17 6.96
C GLU A 75 2.93 2.28 7.21
N THR A 76 3.86 2.50 6.28
CA THR A 76 4.86 3.58 6.39
C THR A 76 4.21 4.95 6.35
N LEU A 77 3.19 5.15 5.50
CA LEU A 77 2.41 6.38 5.44
C LEU A 77 1.68 6.66 6.75
N ARG A 78 1.02 5.63 7.30
CA ARG A 78 0.34 5.70 8.59
C ARG A 78 1.33 6.03 9.70
N ASN A 79 2.50 5.39 9.72
CA ASN A 79 3.56 5.71 10.67
C ASN A 79 4.03 7.16 10.51
N ALA A 80 4.27 7.66 9.30
CA ALA A 80 4.68 9.04 9.08
C ALA A 80 3.64 10.06 9.58
N LEU A 81 2.35 9.77 9.38
CA LEU A 81 1.23 10.57 9.89
C LEU A 81 1.09 10.47 11.41
N ALA A 82 1.26 9.27 11.98
CA ALA A 82 1.20 9.03 13.42
C ALA A 82 2.32 9.76 14.16
N ASN A 83 3.54 9.72 13.60
CA ASN A 83 4.70 10.42 14.14
C ASN A 83 4.52 11.94 14.17
N ASN A 84 3.72 12.50 13.25
CA ASN A 84 3.41 13.93 13.25
C ASN A 84 2.35 14.32 14.31
N GLY A 85 1.61 13.36 14.89
CA GLY A 85 0.67 13.57 16.00
C GLY A 85 -0.51 14.50 15.75
N LYS A 86 -0.62 15.08 14.55
CA LYS A 86 -1.65 16.07 14.18
C LYS A 86 -2.92 15.46 13.64
N PHE A 87 -2.93 14.18 13.26
CA PHE A 87 -4.14 13.49 12.81
C PHE A 87 -4.42 12.27 13.66
N THR A 88 -5.70 12.02 13.93
CA THR A 88 -6.15 10.77 14.53
C THR A 88 -6.35 9.77 13.40
N LEU A 89 -5.42 8.84 13.22
CA LEU A 89 -5.52 7.84 12.16
C LEU A 89 -6.60 6.80 12.49
N VAL A 90 -7.45 6.51 11.52
CA VAL A 90 -8.39 5.39 11.62
C VAL A 90 -7.61 4.08 11.69
N SER A 91 -7.87 3.23 12.68
CA SER A 91 -7.22 1.92 12.81
C SER A 91 -7.46 1.03 11.59
N VAL A 92 -6.49 0.19 11.23
CA VAL A 92 -6.63 -0.76 10.11
C VAL A 92 -7.83 -1.69 10.29
N GLN A 93 -8.12 -2.08 11.55
CA GLN A 93 -9.30 -2.87 11.90
C GLN A 93 -10.62 -2.12 11.63
N GLN A 94 -10.71 -0.83 12.02
CA GLN A 94 -11.89 0.00 11.77
C GLN A 94 -12.09 0.19 10.26
N LEU A 95 -10.99 0.44 9.53
CA LEU A 95 -11.01 0.53 8.07
C LEU A 95 -11.45 -0.78 7.43
N ALA A 96 -10.93 -1.92 7.87
CA ALA A 96 -11.28 -3.24 7.36
C ALA A 96 -12.75 -3.57 7.61
N MET A 97 -13.26 -3.29 8.80
CA MET A 97 -14.67 -3.47 9.15
C MET A 97 -15.57 -2.59 8.28
N ALA A 98 -15.22 -1.31 8.12
CA ALA A 98 -15.99 -0.40 7.26
C ALA A 98 -15.92 -0.78 5.78
N LYS A 99 -14.78 -1.26 5.28
CA LYS A 99 -14.62 -1.83 3.94
C LYS A 99 -15.50 -3.07 3.77
N GLN A 100 -15.46 -4.00 4.71
CA GLN A 100 -16.26 -5.22 4.70
C GLN A 100 -17.77 -4.93 4.74
N GLN A 101 -18.20 -3.92 5.51
CA GLN A 101 -19.60 -3.47 5.53
C GLN A 101 -20.07 -2.90 4.19
N LEU A 102 -19.15 -2.36 3.39
CA LEU A 102 -19.40 -1.88 2.03
C LEU A 102 -19.15 -2.93 0.95
N GLY A 103 -18.90 -4.18 1.33
CA GLY A 103 -18.60 -5.28 0.42
C GLY A 103 -17.26 -5.13 -0.32
N LEU A 104 -16.34 -4.34 0.24
CA LEU A 104 -15.01 -4.10 -0.31
C LEU A 104 -13.98 -4.95 0.42
N SER A 105 -12.99 -5.45 -0.33
CA SER A 105 -11.87 -6.13 0.30
C SER A 105 -11.05 -5.13 1.12
N PRO A 106 -10.54 -5.50 2.31
CA PRO A 106 -9.70 -4.63 3.14
C PRO A 106 -8.44 -4.16 2.39
N GLN A 107 -7.99 -5.01 1.46
CA GLN A 107 -6.83 -4.80 0.59
C GLN A 107 -7.12 -3.93 -0.63
N ASP A 108 -8.40 -3.78 -1.01
CA ASP A 108 -8.80 -2.98 -2.16
C ASP A 108 -8.56 -1.50 -1.85
N SER A 109 -8.01 -0.76 -2.80
CA SER A 109 -8.00 0.71 -2.71
C SER A 109 -9.44 1.22 -2.67
N LEU A 110 -9.67 2.38 -2.06
CA LEU A 110 -10.98 3.04 -1.99
C LEU A 110 -11.37 3.63 -3.35
N GLY A 111 -11.26 2.85 -4.43
CA GLY A 111 -11.10 3.27 -5.84
C GLY A 111 -12.13 4.25 -6.40
N THR A 112 -13.20 4.57 -5.67
CA THR A 112 -14.08 5.69 -5.96
C THR A 112 -14.35 6.55 -4.73
N ARG A 113 -14.46 7.87 -4.95
CA ARG A 113 -14.71 8.86 -3.88
C ARG A 113 -15.93 8.51 -3.04
N SER A 114 -17.00 8.03 -3.67
CA SER A 114 -18.23 7.63 -2.99
C SER A 114 -18.01 6.48 -1.99
N LYS A 115 -17.17 5.48 -2.34
CA LYS A 115 -16.81 4.39 -1.42
C LYS A 115 -16.00 4.91 -0.24
N ALA A 116 -15.00 5.75 -0.52
CA ALA A 116 -14.18 6.33 0.53
C ALA A 116 -14.99 7.22 1.48
N ILE A 117 -15.93 8.01 0.96
CA ILE A 117 -16.84 8.81 1.79
C ILE A 117 -17.72 7.90 2.65
N GLY A 118 -18.28 6.83 2.08
CA GLY A 118 -19.06 5.86 2.85
C GLY A 118 -18.29 5.24 4.00
N ILE A 119 -17.05 4.79 3.75
CA ILE A 119 -16.16 4.20 4.75
C ILE A 119 -15.76 5.25 5.78
N ALA A 120 -15.34 6.43 5.33
CA ALA A 120 -14.94 7.52 6.19
C ALA A 120 -16.06 7.94 7.15
N ARG A 121 -17.30 8.02 6.68
CA ARG A 121 -18.46 8.28 7.53
C ARG A 121 -18.72 7.17 8.55
N ASN A 122 -18.51 5.91 8.15
CA ASN A 122 -18.66 4.76 9.03
C ASN A 122 -17.64 4.75 10.18
N VAL A 123 -16.39 5.12 9.89
CA VAL A 123 -15.29 5.20 10.88
C VAL A 123 -15.14 6.57 11.52
N GLY A 124 -16.02 7.54 11.22
CA GLY A 124 -15.93 8.91 11.74
C GLY A 124 -14.75 9.74 11.22
N ALA A 125 -14.15 9.37 10.10
CA ALA A 125 -13.10 10.15 9.45
C ALA A 125 -13.65 11.41 8.77
N GLN A 126 -12.98 12.53 9.04
CA GLN A 126 -13.28 13.82 8.43
C GLN A 126 -12.55 14.00 7.10
N TYR A 127 -11.38 13.34 6.97
CA TYR A 127 -10.53 13.42 5.80
C TYR A 127 -10.18 12.01 5.30
N VAL A 128 -10.00 11.89 3.98
CA VAL A 128 -9.48 10.70 3.33
C VAL A 128 -8.21 11.06 2.58
N LEU A 129 -7.12 10.36 2.85
CA LEU A 129 -5.87 10.46 2.11
C LEU A 129 -5.80 9.32 1.09
N TYR A 130 -5.91 9.67 -0.19
CA TYR A 130 -5.62 8.76 -1.28
C TYR A 130 -4.14 8.76 -1.58
N SER A 131 -3.62 7.57 -1.87
CA SER A 131 -2.23 7.39 -2.26
C SER A 131 -2.16 6.45 -3.46
N SER A 132 -1.41 6.83 -4.49
CA SER A 132 -1.19 5.99 -5.65
C SER A 132 0.26 6.09 -6.11
N ALA A 133 0.89 4.94 -6.35
CA ALA A 133 2.23 4.84 -6.89
C ALA A 133 2.13 4.53 -8.38
N SER A 134 2.75 5.33 -9.24
CA SER A 134 2.64 5.22 -10.69
C SER A 134 4.01 5.35 -11.36
N GLY A 135 4.15 4.86 -12.59
CA GLY A 135 5.40 4.97 -13.36
C GLY A 135 6.33 3.75 -13.19
N ASN A 136 7.63 3.99 -13.07
CA ASN A 136 8.61 2.92 -12.99
C ASN A 136 8.68 2.37 -11.56
N VAL A 137 8.63 1.05 -11.41
CA VAL A 137 8.73 0.36 -10.13
C VAL A 137 10.03 0.70 -9.38
N ASN A 138 11.14 1.01 -10.06
CA ASN A 138 12.40 1.41 -9.41
C ASN A 138 12.40 2.85 -8.88
N ALA A 139 11.55 3.71 -9.45
CA ALA A 139 11.38 5.10 -9.01
C ALA A 139 9.89 5.49 -9.10
N PRO A 140 9.03 4.92 -8.22
CA PRO A 140 7.61 5.19 -8.28
C PRO A 140 7.33 6.67 -8.04
N ALA A 141 6.50 7.27 -8.89
CA ALA A 141 5.88 8.56 -8.59
C ALA A 141 4.67 8.32 -7.69
N LEU A 142 4.84 8.60 -6.40
CA LEU A 142 3.77 8.60 -5.41
C LEU A 142 2.98 9.90 -5.53
N GLN A 143 1.67 9.77 -5.70
CA GLN A 143 0.73 10.89 -5.69
C GLN A 143 -0.18 10.70 -4.49
N MET A 144 -0.32 11.77 -3.71
CA MET A 144 -1.19 11.82 -2.54
C MET A 144 -2.20 12.92 -2.68
N GLN A 145 -3.44 12.65 -2.29
CA GLN A 145 -4.54 13.61 -2.37
C GLN A 145 -5.37 13.50 -1.11
N LEU A 146 -5.50 14.62 -0.40
CA LEU A 146 -6.35 14.73 0.77
C LEU A 146 -7.72 15.26 0.34
N MET A 147 -8.74 14.46 0.61
CA MET A 147 -10.12 14.79 0.35
C MET A 147 -10.86 15.07 1.66
N LEU A 148 -11.65 16.13 1.69
CA LEU A 148 -12.59 16.39 2.76
C LEU A 148 -13.84 15.52 2.56
N VAL A 149 -14.17 14.68 3.53
CA VAL A 149 -15.29 13.71 3.44
C VAL A 149 -16.64 14.41 3.46
N GLN A 150 -16.71 15.57 4.13
CA GLN A 150 -17.93 16.35 4.25
C GLN A 150 -18.46 16.85 2.90
N THR A 151 -17.56 17.29 2.01
CA THR A 151 -17.90 17.87 0.70
C THR A 151 -17.50 17.00 -0.48
N GLY A 152 -16.55 16.07 -0.29
CA GLY A 152 -15.94 15.28 -1.37
C GLY A 152 -14.90 16.04 -2.19
N GLU A 153 -14.48 17.22 -1.74
CA GLU A 153 -13.49 18.07 -2.41
C GLU A 153 -12.06 17.68 -2.02
N ILE A 154 -11.12 17.80 -2.98
CA ILE A 154 -9.68 17.63 -2.73
C ILE A 154 -9.12 18.95 -2.20
N ILE A 155 -8.90 19.05 -0.89
CA ILE A 155 -8.38 20.25 -0.24
C ILE A 155 -6.85 20.35 -0.31
N TRP A 156 -6.18 19.22 -0.56
CA TRP A 156 -4.73 19.19 -0.71
C TRP A 156 -4.31 18.07 -1.65
N SER A 157 -3.22 18.30 -2.38
CA SER A 157 -2.58 17.25 -3.15
C SER A 157 -1.08 17.46 -3.19
N GLY A 158 -0.33 16.37 -3.26
CA GLY A 158 1.11 16.39 -3.30
C GLY A 158 1.65 15.20 -4.08
N LYS A 159 2.85 15.36 -4.63
CA LYS A 159 3.54 14.31 -5.39
C LYS A 159 4.95 14.14 -4.83
N GLY A 160 5.38 12.91 -4.62
CA GLY A 160 6.69 12.54 -4.11
C GLY A 160 7.27 11.44 -4.97
N ALA A 161 8.56 11.53 -5.26
CA ALA A 161 9.28 10.43 -5.85
C ALA A 161 9.70 9.48 -4.74
N VAL A 162 9.41 8.20 -4.92
CA VAL A 162 9.86 7.14 -4.02
C VAL A 162 11.14 6.60 -4.60
N GLN A 163 12.18 6.50 -3.77
CA GLN A 163 13.44 5.89 -4.15
C GLN A 163 13.50 4.47 -3.60
N GLN A 164 14.03 3.55 -4.40
CA GLN A 164 14.33 2.21 -3.91
C GLN A 164 15.60 2.27 -3.03
N GLN A 165 15.55 1.60 -1.87
CA GLN A 165 16.70 1.41 -0.98
C GLN A 165 17.52 0.20 -1.43
#